data_AF-A0A1Z5IZC8-F1
#
_entry.id   AF-A0A1Z5IZC8-F1
#
_cell.length_a   1.000
_cell.length_b   1.000
_cell.length_c   1.000
_cell.angle_alpha   90.00
_cell.angle_beta   90.00
_cell.angle_gamma   90.00
#
_symmetry.space_group_name_H-M   'P 1'
#
loop_
_entity.id
_entity.type
_entity.pdbx_description
1 polymer ?
#
loop_
_entity_poly.entity_id
_entity_poly.type
_entity_poly.pdbx_seq_one_letter_code
_entity_poly.pdbx_strand_id
1 'polypeptide(L)' 'MTIKYECQDIFSHEIIATFDTYDEADNFMDAAYDMPDWWTIPAMTIVEVDK' A
#
# COMPACT_ATOMS: atom_id res chain seq x y z
N MET A 1 -20.07 4.55 5.07
CA MET A 1 -19.01 4.03 4.20
C MET A 1 -17.79 4.85 4.50
N THR A 2 -16.92 4.32 5.35
CA THR A 2 -15.61 4.92 5.54
C THR A 2 -14.70 4.18 4.58
N ILE A 3 -14.47 4.80 3.43
CA ILE A 3 -13.52 4.30 2.45
C ILE A 3 -12.13 4.33 3.12
N LYS A 4 -11.41 3.22 3.03
CA LYS A 4 -10.01 3.07 3.43
C LYS A 4 -9.20 2.59 2.23
N TYR A 5 -7.89 2.80 2.27
CA TYR A 5 -6.97 2.41 1.22
C TYR A 5 -5.95 1.43 1.80
N GLU A 6 -5.88 0.23 1.22
CA GLU A 6 -4.97 -0.82 1.67
C GLU A 6 -3.84 -0.99 0.67
N CYS A 7 -2.60 -0.91 1.14
CA CYS A 7 -1.44 -1.38 0.37
C CYS A 7 -1.35 -2.89 0.57
N GLN A 8 -1.62 -3.63 -0.50
CA GLN A 8 -1.62 -5.10 -0.50
C GLN A 8 -0.48 -5.63 -1.37
N ASP A 9 0.11 -6.75 -0.98
CA ASP A 9 1.01 -7.48 -1.87
C ASP A 9 0.25 -8.01 -3.10
N ILE A 10 0.77 -7.75 -4.28
CA ILE A 10 0.14 -8.07 -5.58
C ILE A 10 -0.09 -9.58 -5.76
N PHE A 11 0.72 -10.44 -5.13
CA PHE A 11 0.67 -11.89 -5.36
C PHE A 11 -0.17 -12.62 -4.32
N SER A 12 -0.03 -12.25 -3.06
CA SER A 12 -0.69 -12.88 -1.92
C SER A 12 -1.97 -12.16 -1.48
N HIS A 13 -2.16 -10.91 -1.91
CA HIS A 13 -3.18 -9.98 -1.43
C HIS A 13 -3.11 -9.77 0.10
N GLU A 14 -1.94 -9.99 0.71
CA GLU A 14 -1.70 -9.71 2.11
C GLU A 14 -1.70 -8.19 2.34
N ILE A 15 -2.43 -7.75 3.37
CA ILE A 15 -2.51 -6.33 3.75
C ILE A 15 -1.23 -5.96 4.50
N ILE A 16 -0.45 -5.06 3.91
CA ILE A 16 0.80 -4.55 4.50
C ILE A 16 0.53 -3.31 5.34
N ALA A 17 -0.32 -2.41 4.82
CA ALA A 17 -0.71 -1.18 5.49
C ALA A 17 -2.13 -0.76 5.10
N THR A 18 -2.78 0.03 5.96
CA THR A 18 -4.12 0.58 5.73
C THR A 18 -4.11 2.06 6.10
N PHE A 19 -4.70 2.88 5.23
CA PHE A 19 -4.73 4.33 5.30
C PHE A 19 -6.14 4.88 5.11
N ASP A 20 -6.32 6.15 5.46
CA ASP A 20 -7.62 6.83 5.39
C ASP A 20 -7.81 7.55 4.06
N THR A 21 -6.70 7.85 3.38
CA THR A 21 -6.68 8.52 2.08
C THR A 21 -5.79 7.80 1.08
N TYR A 22 -6.08 7.98 -0.21
CA TYR A 22 -5.25 7.45 -1.29
C TYR A 22 -3.83 8.05 -1.22
N ASP A 23 -3.74 9.36 -0.99
CA ASP A 23 -2.45 10.07 -0.92
C ASP A 23 -1.52 9.50 0.16
N GLU A 24 -2.05 9.08 1.31
CA GLU A 24 -1.25 8.43 2.36
C GLU A 24 -0.72 7.06 1.91
N ALA A 25 -1.53 6.27 1.21
CA ALA A 25 -1.14 4.98 0.67
C ALA A 25 -0.09 5.11 -0.46
N ASP A 26 -0.26 6.11 -1.33
CA ASP A 26 0.65 6.44 -2.42
C ASP A 26 2.01 6.90 -1.88
N ASN A 27 2.02 7.84 -0.93
CA ASN A 27 3.24 8.28 -0.25
C ASN A 27 3.97 7.14 0.47
N PHE A 28 3.24 6.17 1.03
CA PHE A 28 3.85 5.00 1.65
C PHE A 28 4.54 4.10 0.61
N MET A 29 3.90 3.86 -0.54
CA MET A 29 4.49 3.06 -1.61
C MET A 29 5.71 3.76 -2.24
N ASP A 30 5.63 5.06 -2.49
CA ASP A 30 6.75 5.85 -3.02
C ASP A 30 7.94 5.83 -2.06
N ALA A 31 7.70 6.09 -0.77
CA ALA A 31 8.76 6.06 0.24
C ALA A 31 9.39 4.67 0.39
N ALA A 32 8.62 3.60 0.19
CA ALA A 32 9.14 2.25 0.17
C ALA A 32 10.07 2.04 -1.05
N TYR A 33 9.62 2.38 -2.25
CA TYR A 33 10.41 2.17 -3.47
C TYR A 33 11.59 3.14 -3.65
N ASP A 34 11.62 4.25 -2.91
CA ASP A 34 12.77 5.15 -2.83
C ASP A 34 13.93 4.60 -1.97
N MET A 35 13.71 3.53 -1.18
CA MET A 35 14.77 2.97 -0.35
C MET A 35 15.85 2.26 -1.18
N PRO A 36 17.14 2.35 -0.80
CA PRO A 36 18.23 1.69 -1.52
C PRO A 36 18.05 0.18 -1.69
N ASP A 37 17.32 -0.47 -0.79
CA ASP A 37 16.99 -1.90 -0.75
C ASP A 37 15.56 -2.20 -1.21
N TRP A 38 14.96 -1.35 -2.05
CA TRP A 38 13.61 -1.50 -2.61
C TRP A 38 13.34 -2.89 -3.21
N TRP A 39 14.36 -3.59 -3.70
CA TRP A 39 14.22 -4.96 -4.24
C TRP A 39 13.84 -6.00 -3.18
N THR A 40 13.93 -5.67 -1.89
CA THR A 40 13.49 -6.52 -0.77
C THR A 40 12.05 -6.26 -0.38
N ILE A 41 11.47 -5.16 -0.85
CA ILE A 41 10.11 -4.75 -0.54
C ILE A 41 9.14 -5.54 -1.42
N PRO A 42 8.05 -6.08 -0.86
CA PRO A 42 7.04 -6.78 -1.64
C PRO A 42 6.44 -5.87 -2.72
N ALA A 43 6.01 -6.47 -3.82
CA ALA A 43 5.36 -5.73 -4.89
C ALA A 43 3.95 -5.35 -4.43
N MET A 44 3.71 -4.07 -4.14
CA MET A 44 2.46 -3.58 -3.58
C MET A 44 1.51 -2.97 -4.62
N THR A 45 0.21 -3.00 -4.32
CA THR A 45 -0.86 -2.27 -5.00
C THR A 45 -1.83 -1.64 -4.00
N ILE A 46 -2.44 -0.51 -4.36
CA ILE A 46 -3.41 0.19 -3.52
C ILE A 46 -4.81 -0.28 -3.89
N VAL A 47 -5.56 -0.75 -2.89
CA VAL A 47 -6.94 -1.22 -3.03
C VAL A 47 -7.86 -0.34 -2.20
N GLU A 48 -8.90 0.20 -2.82
CA GLU A 48 -9.98 0.90 -2.12
C GLU A 48 -10.92 -0.13 -1.48
N VAL A 49 -11.16 0.00 -0.18
CA VAL A 49 -12.04 -0.90 0.57
C VAL A 49 -13.08 -0.12 1.37
N ASP A 50 -14.32 -0.59 1.31
CA ASP A 50 -15.40 -0.09 2.15
C ASP A 50 -15.32 -0.74 3.55
N LYS A 51 -15.07 0.06 4.58
CA LYS A 51 -15.15 -0.36 6.00
C LYS A 51 -16.27 0.34 6.76
#